data_AF-A0A9X3NL35-F1
#
_entry.id   AF-A0A9X3NL35-F1
#
_cell.length_a   1.000
_cell.length_b   1.000
_cell.length_c   1.000
_cell.angle_alpha   90.00
_cell.angle_beta   90.00
_cell.angle_gamma   90.00
#
_symmetry.space_group_name_H-M   'P 1'
#
loop_
_entity.id
_entity.type
_entity.pdbx_description
1 polymer ?
#
loop_
_entity_poly.entity_id
_entity_poly.type
_entity_poly.pdbx_seq_one_letter_code
_entity_poly.pdbx_strand_id
1 'polypeptide(L)'
;MGTEVLVFALFAFSLAGLLRILRSVGERGEEIPDVLLAFDAENTAEVRRAAVRQDDLRRRMALVRACEERVYGAEVRVRLLEDGAAGEREPADGGRAAVADPREGARLLAELRRDLAGLDAERDRRIAEIDREAADTLRRRRAAIAAAAPYDRALRAAAWVCLGWLALLVLLPAVL
;
A
#
# COMPACT_ATOMS: atom_id res chain seq x y z
N MET A 1 23.63 13.92 -61.06
CA MET A 1 23.43 12.46 -60.96
C MET A 1 24.23 11.83 -59.81
N GLY A 2 25.50 12.21 -59.54
CA GLY A 2 26.28 11.61 -58.43
C GLY A 2 25.92 12.07 -57.02
N THR A 3 25.54 13.33 -56.83
CA THR A 3 25.24 13.94 -55.52
C THR A 3 23.89 13.49 -54.94
N GLU A 4 22.86 13.37 -55.79
CA GLU A 4 21.52 12.92 -55.36
C GLU A 4 21.53 11.48 -54.82
N VAL A 5 22.29 10.59 -55.46
CA VAL A 5 22.44 9.20 -55.01
C VAL A 5 23.18 9.14 -53.66
N LEU A 6 24.17 10.02 -53.46
CA LEU A 6 24.94 10.09 -52.23
C LEU A 6 24.10 10.63 -51.06
N VAL A 7 23.24 11.62 -51.32
CA VAL A 7 22.25 12.14 -50.36
C VAL A 7 21.22 11.07 -50.00
N PHE A 8 20.72 10.31 -50.98
CA PHE A 8 19.77 9.22 -50.74
C PHE A 8 20.38 8.08 -49.91
N ALA A 9 21.63 7.72 -50.19
CA ALA A 9 22.36 6.70 -49.44
C ALA A 9 22.63 7.13 -47.99
N LEU A 10 23.03 8.40 -47.77
CA LEU A 10 23.19 8.96 -46.43
C LEU A 10 21.86 9.01 -45.67
N PHE A 11 20.77 9.38 -46.34
CA PHE A 11 19.43 9.37 -45.76
C PHE A 11 19.01 7.97 -45.31
N ALA A 12 19.15 6.96 -46.18
CA ALA A 12 18.81 5.58 -45.84
C ALA A 12 19.67 5.03 -44.69
N PHE A 13 20.96 5.37 -44.65
CA PHE A 13 21.87 4.98 -43.58
C PHE A 13 21.52 5.65 -42.24
N SER A 14 21.22 6.95 -42.25
CA SER A 14 20.78 7.70 -41.06
C SER A 14 19.44 7.17 -40.54
N LEU A 15 18.51 6.85 -41.44
CA LEU A 15 17.22 6.24 -41.10
C LEU A 15 17.38 4.87 -40.46
N ALA A 16 18.25 4.01 -41.02
CA ALA A 16 18.55 2.69 -40.45
C ALA A 16 19.23 2.80 -39.07
N GLY A 17 20.14 3.75 -38.89
CA GLY A 17 20.76 4.05 -37.59
C GLY A 17 19.74 4.53 -36.56
N LEU A 18 18.83 5.42 -36.96
CA LEU A 18 17.72 5.90 -36.13
C LEU A 18 16.80 4.75 -35.69
N LEU A 19 16.41 3.87 -36.62
CA LEU A 19 15.58 2.69 -36.32
C LEU A 19 16.26 1.73 -35.34
N ARG A 20 17.59 1.57 -35.44
CA ARG A 20 18.37 0.73 -34.52
C ARG A 20 18.45 1.34 -33.12
N ILE A 21 18.62 2.65 -32.99
CA ILE A 21 18.63 3.35 -31.70
C ILE A 21 17.24 3.33 -31.07
N LEU A 22 16.18 3.57 -31.86
CA LEU A 22 14.78 3.48 -31.42
C LEU A 22 14.46 2.08 -30.86
N ARG A 23 15.00 1.02 -31.47
CA ARG A 23 14.86 -0.35 -30.96
C ARG A 23 15.59 -0.56 -29.63
N SER A 24 16.81 -0.02 -29.47
CA SER A 24 17.60 -0.17 -28.22
C SER A 24 17.05 0.63 -27.03
N VAL A 25 16.42 1.78 -27.29
CA VAL A 25 15.73 2.58 -26.25
C VAL A 25 14.44 1.89 -25.81
N GLY A 26 13.81 1.10 -26.68
CA GLY A 26 12.63 0.30 -26.38
C GLY A 26 12.84 -0.78 -25.32
N GLU A 27 14.06 -1.30 -25.15
CA GLU A 27 14.37 -2.38 -24.19
C GLU A 27 14.76 -1.86 -22.79
N ARG A 28 15.17 -0.59 -22.66
CA ARG A 28 15.69 -0.02 -21.40
C ARG A 28 14.71 0.87 -20.62
N GLY A 29 13.56 1.22 -21.22
CA GLY A 29 12.56 2.10 -20.61
C GLY A 29 11.56 1.43 -19.67
N GLU A 30 11.59 0.10 -19.54
CA GLU A 30 10.59 -0.66 -18.79
C GLU A 30 10.91 -0.81 -17.28
N GLU A 31 12.18 -0.70 -16.86
CA GLU A 31 12.57 -1.02 -15.48
C GLU A 31 12.29 0.11 -14.47
N ILE A 32 12.46 1.38 -14.86
CA ILE A 32 12.29 2.53 -13.94
C ILE A 32 10.82 2.77 -13.53
N PRO A 33 9.82 2.70 -14.43
CA PRO A 33 8.41 2.86 -14.06
C PRO A 33 7.95 1.74 -13.12
N ASP A 34 8.44 0.53 -13.33
CA ASP A 34 7.96 -0.65 -12.61
C ASP A 34 8.41 -0.66 -11.14
N VAL A 35 9.63 -0.20 -10.86
CA VAL A 35 10.14 -0.01 -9.49
C VAL A 35 9.33 1.05 -8.74
N LEU A 36 9.02 2.18 -9.38
CA LEU A 36 8.25 3.25 -8.75
C LEU A 36 6.79 2.84 -8.48
N LEU A 37 6.18 2.06 -9.38
CA LEU A 37 4.83 1.54 -9.20
C LEU A 37 4.76 0.49 -8.10
N ALA A 38 5.74 -0.40 -8.04
CA ALA A 38 5.84 -1.38 -6.97
C ALA A 38 6.03 -0.67 -5.62
N PHE A 39 6.89 0.36 -5.57
CA PHE A 39 7.10 1.16 -4.37
C PHE A 39 5.83 1.89 -3.92
N ASP A 40 5.10 2.55 -4.82
CA ASP A 40 3.85 3.25 -4.48
C ASP A 40 2.75 2.30 -3.99
N ALA A 41 2.60 1.15 -4.65
CA ALA A 41 1.65 0.12 -4.26
C ALA A 41 1.99 -0.47 -2.87
N GLU A 42 3.27 -0.76 -2.62
CA GLU A 42 3.72 -1.30 -1.34
C GLU A 42 3.61 -0.27 -0.21
N ASN A 43 4.00 0.98 -0.45
CA ASN A 43 3.86 2.05 0.54
C ASN A 43 2.39 2.28 0.93
N THR A 44 1.48 2.27 -0.05
CA THR A 44 0.04 2.36 0.21
C THR A 44 -0.45 1.15 1.02
N ALA A 45 0.03 -0.05 0.70
CA ALA A 45 -0.31 -1.27 1.44
C ALA A 45 0.22 -1.22 2.88
N GLU A 46 1.46 -0.80 3.09
CA GLU A 46 2.08 -0.64 4.41
C GLU A 46 1.31 0.34 5.30
N VAL A 47 0.90 1.49 4.77
CA VAL A 47 0.07 2.45 5.52
C VAL A 47 -1.25 1.81 5.95
N ARG A 48 -1.90 1.04 5.06
CA ARG A 48 -3.14 0.34 5.40
C ARG A 48 -2.92 -0.78 6.42
N ARG A 49 -1.84 -1.56 6.30
CA ARG A 49 -1.46 -2.58 7.30
C ARG A 49 -1.21 -1.94 8.66
N ALA A 50 -0.51 -0.81 8.71
CA ALA A 50 -0.27 -0.05 9.93
C ALA A 50 -1.58 0.43 10.56
N ALA A 51 -2.52 0.96 9.76
CA ALA A 51 -3.83 1.36 10.23
C ALA A 51 -4.63 0.18 10.81
N VAL A 52 -4.57 -1.00 10.18
CA VAL A 52 -5.19 -2.23 10.70
C VAL A 52 -4.57 -2.63 12.04
N ARG A 53 -3.24 -2.59 12.18
CA ARG A 53 -2.54 -2.90 13.45
C ARG A 53 -2.91 -1.91 14.55
N GLN A 54 -3.07 -0.63 14.23
CA GLN A 54 -3.47 0.39 15.19
C GLN A 54 -4.93 0.22 15.64
N ASP A 55 -5.85 -0.10 14.72
CA ASP A 55 -7.24 -0.42 15.04
C ASP A 55 -7.34 -1.70 15.89
N ASP A 56 -6.59 -2.75 15.54
CA ASP A 56 -6.49 -3.98 16.34
C ASP A 56 -6.02 -3.68 17.77
N LEU A 57 -4.93 -2.93 17.93
CA LEU A 57 -4.43 -2.52 19.24
C LEU A 57 -5.49 -1.75 20.05
N ARG A 58 -6.18 -0.80 19.41
CA ARG A 58 -7.25 -0.02 20.07
C ARG A 58 -8.38 -0.92 20.55
N ARG A 59 -8.80 -1.89 19.74
CA ARG A 59 -9.85 -2.85 20.10
C ARG A 59 -9.42 -3.80 21.20
N ARG A 60 -8.18 -4.30 21.17
CA ARG A 60 -7.62 -5.12 22.25
C ARG A 60 -7.61 -4.37 23.58
N MET A 61 -7.17 -3.12 23.59
CA MET A 61 -7.21 -2.28 24.80
C MET A 61 -8.64 -2.10 25.30
N ALA A 62 -9.61 -1.93 24.40
CA ALA A 62 -11.02 -1.83 24.77
C ALA A 62 -11.57 -3.14 25.38
N LEU A 63 -11.20 -4.30 24.83
CA LEU A 63 -11.58 -5.60 25.39
C LEU A 63 -10.98 -5.84 26.77
N VAL A 64 -9.69 -5.51 26.94
CA VAL A 64 -9.01 -5.62 28.24
C VAL A 64 -9.68 -4.69 29.25
N ARG A 65 -9.94 -3.42 28.89
CA ARG A 65 -10.63 -2.47 29.76
C ARG A 65 -12.05 -2.94 30.10
N ALA A 66 -12.81 -3.47 29.14
CA ALA A 66 -14.14 -4.01 29.40
C ALA A 66 -14.10 -5.23 30.33
N CYS A 67 -13.08 -6.08 30.20
CA CYS A 67 -12.85 -7.21 31.11
C CYS A 67 -12.51 -6.71 32.51
N GLU A 68 -11.61 -5.72 32.63
CA GLU A 68 -11.28 -5.06 33.90
C GLU A 68 -12.53 -4.44 34.53
N GLU A 69 -13.32 -3.67 33.78
CA GLU A 69 -14.56 -3.06 34.26
C GLU A 69 -15.58 -4.10 34.73
N ARG A 70 -15.67 -5.28 34.10
CA ARG A 70 -16.54 -6.37 34.56
C ARG A 70 -16.04 -6.98 35.86
N VAL A 71 -14.74 -7.22 35.96
CA VAL A 71 -14.09 -7.73 37.17
C VAL A 71 -14.29 -6.75 38.34
N TYR A 72 -13.94 -5.48 38.15
CA TYR A 72 -14.00 -4.46 39.21
C TYR A 72 -15.41 -3.91 39.45
N GLY A 73 -16.25 -3.80 38.42
CA GLY A 73 -17.62 -3.30 38.53
C GLY A 73 -18.58 -4.29 39.22
N ALA A 74 -18.20 -5.57 39.28
CA ALA A 74 -18.83 -6.56 40.15
C ALA A 74 -18.39 -6.37 41.60
N GLU A 75 -17.09 -6.14 41.86
CA GLU A 75 -16.54 -5.90 43.20
C GLU A 75 -17.14 -4.66 43.88
N VAL A 76 -17.26 -3.54 43.16
CA VAL A 76 -17.84 -2.30 43.71
C VAL A 76 -19.30 -2.50 44.14
N ARG A 77 -20.09 -3.31 43.40
CA ARG A 77 -21.48 -3.62 43.74
C ARG A 77 -21.60 -4.56 44.94
N VAL A 78 -20.73 -5.55 45.06
CA VAL A 78 -20.71 -6.46 46.23
C VAL A 78 -20.31 -5.70 47.48
N ARG A 79 -19.28 -4.86 47.42
CA ARG A 79 -18.81 -4.07 48.56
C ARG A 79 -19.84 -3.03 49.03
N LEU A 80 -20.56 -2.39 48.11
CA LEU A 80 -21.67 -1.48 48.44
C LEU A 80 -22.87 -2.19 49.09
N LEU A 81 -23.12 -3.47 48.78
CA LEU A 81 -24.16 -4.25 49.43
C LEU A 81 -23.73 -4.73 50.83
N GLU A 82 -22.44 -5.01 51.03
CA GLU A 82 -21.86 -5.33 52.34
C GLU A 82 -21.79 -4.09 53.25
N ASP A 83 -21.34 -2.95 52.72
CA ASP A 83 -21.29 -1.67 53.45
C ASP A 83 -22.70 -1.05 53.63
N GLY A 84 -23.65 -1.34 52.74
CA GLY A 84 -25.07 -0.97 52.93
C GLY A 84 -25.73 -1.70 54.12
N ALA A 85 -25.16 -2.84 54.56
CA ALA A 85 -25.58 -3.55 55.76
C ALA A 85 -24.78 -3.16 57.02
N ALA A 86 -23.68 -2.43 56.87
CA ALA A 86 -22.82 -1.97 57.96
C ALA A 86 -22.47 -0.49 57.77
N GLY A 87 -23.24 0.39 58.42
CA GLY A 87 -23.16 1.84 58.28
C GLY A 87 -21.73 2.42 58.16
N GLU A 88 -21.59 3.32 57.19
CA GLU A 88 -20.52 4.30 56.96
C GLU A 88 -19.10 3.89 57.40
N ARG A 89 -18.37 3.23 56.49
CA ARG A 89 -16.91 3.40 56.42
C ARG A 89 -16.48 3.69 55.00
N GLU A 90 -15.94 4.89 54.81
CA GLU A 90 -15.25 5.33 53.61
C GLU A 90 -14.13 4.33 53.24
N PRO A 91 -14.08 3.79 52.00
CA PRO A 91 -13.05 2.82 51.67
C PRO A 91 -11.70 3.54 51.52
N ALA A 92 -10.75 3.11 52.36
CA ALA A 92 -9.36 3.55 52.28
C ALA A 92 -8.76 3.16 50.92
N ASP A 93 -8.15 4.17 50.29
CA ASP A 93 -7.39 4.08 49.06
C ASP A 93 -6.28 3.01 49.17
N GLY A 94 -6.25 2.03 48.26
CA GLY A 94 -5.07 1.17 48.06
C GLY A 94 -5.23 -0.35 48.07
N GLY A 95 -6.42 -0.91 48.28
CA GLY A 95 -6.62 -2.37 48.25
C GLY A 95 -7.40 -2.85 47.03
N ARG A 96 -6.73 -3.05 45.88
CA ARG A 96 -7.32 -3.79 44.74
C ARG A 96 -7.53 -5.25 45.19
N ALA A 97 -8.72 -5.56 45.68
CA ALA A 97 -9.12 -6.95 45.90
C ALA A 97 -9.24 -7.64 44.54
N ALA A 98 -8.83 -8.90 44.50
CA ALA A 98 -8.93 -9.73 43.30
C ALA A 98 -10.34 -10.32 43.20
N VAL A 99 -10.77 -10.64 41.97
CA VAL A 99 -12.02 -11.33 41.62
C VAL A 99 -12.44 -12.30 42.75
N ALA A 100 -13.56 -12.01 43.41
CA ALA A 100 -14.00 -12.78 44.57
C ALA A 100 -14.35 -14.25 44.26
N ASP A 101 -14.74 -14.57 43.01
CA ASP A 101 -15.00 -15.94 42.53
C ASP A 101 -13.99 -16.37 41.44
N PRO A 102 -13.12 -17.37 41.73
CA PRO A 102 -12.20 -17.95 40.76
C PRO A 102 -12.87 -18.50 39.48
N ARG A 103 -14.12 -18.99 39.57
CA ARG A 103 -14.86 -19.53 38.41
C ARG A 103 -15.31 -18.44 37.46
N GLU A 104 -15.77 -17.32 37.99
CA GLU A 104 -16.15 -16.15 37.21
C GLU A 104 -14.92 -15.51 36.55
N GLY A 105 -13.81 -15.39 37.28
CA GLY A 105 -12.54 -14.94 36.71
C GLY A 105 -12.04 -15.83 35.57
N ALA A 106 -12.11 -17.16 35.73
CA ALA A 106 -11.75 -18.11 34.68
C ALA A 106 -12.63 -17.97 33.43
N ARG A 107 -13.93 -17.74 33.61
CA ARG A 107 -14.87 -17.51 32.51
C ARG A 107 -14.56 -16.21 31.76
N LEU A 108 -14.37 -15.11 32.47
CA LEU A 108 -14.02 -13.82 31.86
C LEU A 108 -12.70 -13.87 31.08
N LEU A 109 -11.69 -14.57 31.62
CA LEU A 109 -10.43 -14.80 30.91
C LEU A 109 -10.61 -15.68 29.67
N ALA A 110 -11.51 -16.66 29.71
CA ALA A 110 -11.82 -17.51 28.55
C ALA A 110 -12.56 -16.72 27.45
N GLU A 111 -13.51 -15.87 27.83
CA GLU A 111 -14.20 -14.96 26.92
C GLU A 111 -13.21 -13.97 26.29
N LEU A 112 -12.37 -13.31 27.09
CA LEU A 112 -11.34 -12.40 26.61
C LEU A 112 -10.37 -13.08 25.62
N ARG A 113 -9.90 -14.30 25.94
CA ARG A 113 -9.03 -15.08 25.02
C ARG A 113 -9.72 -15.39 23.70
N ARG A 114 -11.01 -15.74 23.74
CA ARG A 114 -11.81 -16.02 22.53
C ARG A 114 -11.95 -14.77 21.67
N ASP A 115 -12.27 -13.63 22.28
CA ASP A 115 -12.46 -12.38 21.57
C ASP A 115 -11.14 -11.87 20.97
N LEU A 116 -10.03 -12.00 21.70
CA LEU A 116 -8.68 -11.71 21.19
C LEU A 116 -8.31 -12.60 20.00
N ALA A 117 -8.60 -13.90 20.07
CA ALA A 117 -8.38 -14.81 18.94
C ALA A 117 -9.25 -14.44 17.73
N GLY A 118 -10.48 -13.96 17.96
CA GLY A 118 -11.35 -13.41 16.92
C GLY A 118 -10.73 -12.17 16.25
N LEU A 119 -10.13 -11.27 17.03
CA LEU A 119 -9.41 -10.10 16.51
C LEU A 119 -8.16 -10.50 15.72
N ASP A 120 -7.39 -11.49 16.17
CA ASP A 120 -6.25 -12.03 15.41
C ASP A 120 -6.68 -12.54 14.04
N ALA A 121 -7.72 -13.40 14.00
CA ALA A 121 -8.23 -13.95 12.74
C ALA A 121 -8.81 -12.87 11.81
N GLU A 122 -9.39 -11.82 12.37
CA GLU A 122 -9.89 -10.67 11.59
C GLU A 122 -8.74 -9.80 11.05
N ARG A 123 -7.74 -9.49 11.89
CA ARG A 123 -6.53 -8.77 11.47
C ARG A 123 -5.86 -9.47 10.31
N ASP A 124 -5.64 -10.78 10.42
CA ASP A 124 -4.94 -11.56 9.41
C ASP A 124 -5.72 -11.60 8.09
N ARG A 125 -7.05 -11.73 8.15
CA ARG A 125 -7.92 -11.63 6.96
C ARG A 125 -7.84 -10.26 6.29
N ARG A 126 -7.89 -9.17 7.06
CA ARG A 126 -7.81 -7.79 6.54
C ARG A 126 -6.44 -7.50 5.92
N ILE A 127 -5.35 -7.98 6.54
CA ILE A 127 -4.00 -7.84 5.97
C ILE A 127 -3.89 -8.62 4.65
N ALA A 128 -4.37 -9.87 4.61
CA ALA A 128 -4.36 -10.66 3.38
C ALA A 128 -5.24 -10.09 2.26
N GLU A 129 -6.30 -9.35 2.58
CA GLU A 129 -7.08 -8.59 1.60
C GLU A 129 -6.28 -7.39 1.06
N ILE A 130 -5.63 -6.61 1.93
CA ILE A 130 -4.77 -5.49 1.52
C ILE A 130 -3.67 -5.97 0.56
N ASP A 131 -3.03 -7.10 0.86
CA ASP A 131 -1.95 -7.66 0.04
C ASP A 131 -2.46 -8.06 -1.36
N ARG A 132 -3.65 -8.67 -1.43
CA ARG A 132 -4.29 -9.01 -2.70
C ARG A 132 -4.65 -7.77 -3.51
N GLU A 133 -5.24 -6.77 -2.87
CA GLU A 133 -5.61 -5.51 -3.54
C GLU A 133 -4.38 -4.75 -4.07
N ALA A 134 -3.28 -4.75 -3.31
CA ALA A 134 -2.01 -4.17 -3.74
C ALA A 134 -1.46 -4.88 -4.99
N ALA A 135 -1.43 -6.22 -4.98
CA ALA A 135 -1.01 -7.01 -6.13
C ALA A 135 -1.90 -6.77 -7.36
N ASP A 136 -3.22 -6.71 -7.17
CA ASP A 136 -4.19 -6.44 -8.24
C ASP A 136 -4.05 -5.02 -8.80
N THR A 137 -3.78 -4.04 -7.94
CA THR A 137 -3.55 -2.65 -8.34
C THR A 137 -2.29 -2.55 -9.19
N LEU A 138 -1.19 -3.16 -8.74
CA LEU A 138 0.06 -3.20 -9.50
C LEU A 138 -0.13 -3.87 -10.85
N ARG A 139 -0.83 -5.02 -10.90
CA ARG A 139 -1.14 -5.73 -12.15
C ARG A 139 -1.94 -4.86 -13.12
N ARG A 140 -2.97 -4.14 -12.63
CA ARG A 140 -3.77 -3.23 -13.46
C ARG A 140 -2.97 -2.05 -13.97
N ARG A 141 -2.13 -1.43 -13.14
CA ARG A 141 -1.27 -0.32 -13.54
C ARG A 141 -0.23 -0.74 -14.59
N ARG A 142 0.40 -1.91 -14.42
CA ARG A 142 1.27 -2.50 -15.45
C ARG A 142 0.54 -2.71 -16.77
N ALA A 143 -0.66 -3.27 -16.74
CA ALA A 143 -1.47 -3.46 -17.94
C ALA A 143 -1.82 -2.13 -18.64
N ALA A 144 -2.16 -1.10 -17.86
CA ALA A 144 -2.45 0.24 -18.40
C ALA A 144 -1.22 0.88 -19.07
N ILE A 145 -0.04 0.75 -18.46
CA ILE A 145 1.21 1.26 -19.04
C ILE A 145 1.59 0.48 -20.30
N ALA A 146 1.47 -0.84 -20.27
CA ALA A 146 1.69 -1.68 -21.46
C ALA A 146 0.75 -1.28 -22.62
N ALA A 147 -0.50 -0.95 -22.31
CA ALA A 147 -1.48 -0.48 -23.31
C ALA A 147 -1.15 0.92 -23.85
N ALA A 148 -0.57 1.82 -23.04
CA ALA A 148 -0.19 3.18 -23.44
C ALA A 148 1.18 3.25 -24.15
N ALA A 149 2.07 2.27 -23.90
CA ALA A 149 3.40 2.20 -24.48
C ALA A 149 3.47 2.35 -26.02
N PRO A 150 2.59 1.72 -26.83
CA PRO A 150 2.62 1.92 -28.28
C PRO A 150 2.30 3.35 -28.71
N TYR A 151 1.41 4.06 -27.99
CA TYR A 151 1.02 5.43 -28.28
C TYR A 151 2.16 6.42 -28.00
N ASP A 152 2.84 6.25 -26.86
CA ASP A 152 4.01 7.03 -26.47
C ASP A 152 5.18 6.86 -27.43
N ARG A 153 5.40 5.63 -27.92
CA ARG A 153 6.41 5.31 -28.93
C ARG A 153 6.10 5.99 -30.28
N ALA A 154 4.84 5.97 -30.71
CA ALA A 154 4.42 6.61 -31.96
C ALA A 154 4.64 8.13 -31.92
N LEU A 155 4.30 8.77 -30.79
CA LEU A 155 4.53 10.21 -30.58
C LEU A 155 6.02 10.58 -30.59
N ARG A 156 6.88 9.80 -29.91
CA ARG A 156 8.34 10.04 -29.93
C ARG A 156 8.91 9.84 -31.33
N ALA A 157 8.50 8.79 -32.03
CA ALA A 157 8.93 8.55 -33.40
C ALA A 157 8.52 9.71 -34.33
N ALA A 158 7.27 10.18 -34.23
CA ALA A 158 6.79 11.33 -34.98
C ALA A 158 7.60 12.60 -34.66
N ALA A 159 7.87 12.87 -33.39
CA ALA A 159 8.67 14.02 -32.96
C ALA A 159 10.11 13.97 -33.52
N TRP A 160 10.76 12.80 -33.50
CA TRP A 160 12.09 12.62 -34.09
C TRP A 160 12.09 12.76 -35.61
N VAL A 161 11.06 12.26 -36.30
CA VAL A 161 10.89 12.44 -37.76
C VAL A 161 10.71 13.92 -38.09
N CYS A 162 9.90 14.65 -37.34
CA CYS A 162 9.71 16.09 -37.52
C CYS A 162 11.01 16.86 -37.27
N LEU A 163 11.78 16.52 -36.22
CA LEU A 163 13.08 17.13 -35.96
C LEU A 163 14.10 16.84 -37.06
N GLY A 164 14.14 15.61 -37.57
CA GLY A 164 15.01 15.23 -38.69
C GLY A 164 14.66 16.01 -39.96
N TRP A 165 13.37 16.18 -40.25
CA TRP A 165 12.88 17.01 -41.36
C TRP A 165 13.24 18.48 -41.19
N LEU A 166 13.08 19.04 -39.98
CA LEU A 166 13.48 20.41 -39.69
C LEU A 166 14.99 20.63 -39.86
N ALA A 167 15.81 19.71 -39.37
CA ALA A 167 17.26 19.77 -39.53
C ALA A 167 17.67 19.69 -41.01
N LEU A 168 17.02 18.82 -41.79
CA LEU A 168 17.26 18.71 -43.23
C LEU A 168 16.90 20.01 -43.97
N LEU A 169 15.73 20.60 -43.69
CA LEU A 169 15.29 21.85 -44.30
C LEU A 169 16.20 23.03 -43.96
N VAL A 170 16.77 23.05 -42.75
CA VAL A 170 17.74 24.07 -42.33
C VAL A 170 19.10 23.89 -43.04
N LEU A 171 19.51 22.65 -43.32
CA LEU A 171 20.78 22.34 -43.99
C LEU A 171 20.70 22.44 -45.53
N LEU A 172 19.53 22.22 -46.12
CA LEU A 172 19.30 22.27 -47.57
C LEU A 172 19.81 23.58 -48.24
N PRO A 173 19.52 24.79 -47.72
CA PRO A 173 19.99 26.03 -48.33
C PRO A 173 21.49 26.32 -48.08
N ALA A 174 22.17 25.57 -47.22
CA ALA A 174 23.61 25.70 -47.00
C ALA A 174 24.45 24.87 -47.98
N VAL A 175 23.80 23.96 -48.74
CA VAL A 175 24.44 23.01 -49.66
C VAL A 175 24.07 23.28 -51.12
N LEU A 176 22.97 24.01 -51.36
CA LEU A 176 22.56 24.57 -52.67
C LEU A 176 23.25 25.91 -52.95
#